data_AF-A0A0J9EZH7-F1
#
_entry.id   AF-A0A0J9EZH7-F1
#
_cell.length_a   1.000
_cell.length_b   1.000
_cell.length_c   1.000
_cell.angle_alpha   90.00
_cell.angle_beta   90.00
_cell.angle_gamma   90.00
#
_symmetry.space_group_name_H-M   'P 1'
#
loop_
_entity.id
_entity.type
_entity.pdbx_description
1 polymer ?
#
loop_
_entity_poly.entity_id
_entity_poly.type
_entity_poly.pdbx_seq_one_letter_code
_entity_poly.pdbx_strand_id
1 'polypeptide(L)'
;KYGFVRYADDFIITAETLIDIEEIIPSVKELLKTRGLELNEDKTNIVHVEQGFNFLGFNVRHFQGSCLVKPQKEKVKLFLREIREWLKTNKHASPEAVIQYLNPRIRGWGNYYKHGVSSEVFSYVDHQIFQAIWKWSLSRHPSKGKKWVAGKYFITANGRKWSFHAIVEDRNGKKKNLILTKLGDLPITRHVKIKGTASPDDPKLTEYWEKRRTNYGKTYFARGSKLFKVAQNQSWKCPICGEHLFNGEKLHTHHKVQVKDGGTNREDNLVHLHLTCHKHVHTGKCSETLEA
;
A
#
# COMPACT_ATOMS: atom_id res chain seq x y z
N LYS A 1 -24.04 -6.65 -23.80
CA LYS A 1 -23.39 -7.64 -22.89
C LYS A 1 -23.01 -6.96 -21.58
N TYR A 2 -23.36 -7.53 -20.41
CA TYR A 2 -23.04 -6.89 -19.11
C TYR A 2 -21.64 -7.22 -18.62
N GLY A 3 -20.99 -6.22 -18.02
CA GLY A 3 -19.81 -6.39 -17.16
C GLY A 3 -20.19 -6.14 -15.71
N PHE A 4 -19.58 -6.89 -14.78
CA PHE A 4 -19.86 -6.78 -13.36
C PHE A 4 -18.56 -6.75 -12.56
N VAL A 5 -18.44 -5.77 -11.68
CA VAL A 5 -17.32 -5.64 -10.74
C VAL A 5 -17.90 -5.39 -9.35
N ARG A 6 -17.51 -6.18 -8.35
CA ARG A 6 -17.96 -6.01 -6.97
C ARG A 6 -16.79 -6.02 -6.01
N TYR A 7 -16.88 -5.17 -4.99
CA TYR A 7 -16.02 -5.15 -3.83
C TYR A 7 -16.87 -4.95 -2.57
N ALA A 8 -17.01 -6.01 -1.77
CA ALA A 8 -17.96 -6.03 -0.65
C ALA A 8 -19.39 -5.64 -1.11
N ASP A 9 -19.94 -4.56 -0.56
CA ASP A 9 -21.25 -3.96 -0.87
C ASP A 9 -21.22 -3.05 -2.10
N ASP A 10 -20.09 -2.45 -2.42
CA ASP A 10 -19.94 -1.58 -3.60
C ASP A 10 -19.80 -2.42 -4.89
N PHE A 11 -20.60 -2.12 -5.91
CA PHE A 11 -20.47 -2.76 -7.23
C PHE A 11 -20.73 -1.81 -8.39
N ILE A 12 -20.27 -2.22 -9.57
CA ILE A 12 -20.44 -1.54 -10.86
C ILE A 12 -21.04 -2.55 -11.83
N ILE A 13 -22.06 -2.12 -12.56
CA ILE A 13 -22.57 -2.82 -13.73
C ILE A 13 -22.25 -1.94 -14.94
N THR A 14 -21.67 -2.53 -15.99
CA THR A 14 -21.38 -1.84 -17.25
C THR A 14 -22.16 -2.51 -18.38
N ALA A 15 -22.66 -1.71 -19.31
CA ALA A 15 -23.28 -2.18 -20.54
C ALA A 15 -22.88 -1.27 -21.71
N GLU A 16 -23.27 -1.65 -22.92
CA GLU A 16 -22.96 -0.89 -24.14
C GLU A 16 -23.91 0.30 -24.31
N THR A 17 -25.16 0.15 -23.90
CA THR A 17 -26.19 1.19 -24.03
C THR A 17 -26.77 1.59 -22.68
N LEU A 18 -27.35 2.79 -22.62
CA LEU A 18 -28.12 3.24 -21.45
C LEU A 18 -29.35 2.35 -21.22
N ILE A 19 -30.02 1.96 -22.31
CA ILE A 19 -31.23 1.13 -22.29
C ILE A 19 -30.93 -0.19 -21.58
N ASP A 20 -29.82 -0.85 -21.92
CA ASP A 20 -29.40 -2.11 -21.29
C ASP A 20 -29.25 -1.95 -19.76
N ILE A 21 -28.74 -0.80 -19.28
CA ILE A 21 -28.59 -0.52 -17.84
C ILE A 21 -29.96 -0.29 -17.20
N GLU A 22 -30.84 0.45 -17.84
CA GLU A 22 -32.19 0.73 -17.32
C GLU A 22 -33.01 -0.57 -17.21
N GLU A 23 -32.87 -1.48 -18.17
CA GLU A 23 -33.55 -2.78 -18.17
C GLU A 23 -33.08 -3.73 -17.06
N ILE A 24 -31.80 -3.68 -16.67
CA ILE A 24 -31.27 -4.60 -15.64
C ILE A 24 -31.53 -4.12 -14.21
N ILE A 25 -31.76 -2.82 -14.00
CA ILE A 25 -31.98 -2.24 -12.66
C ILE A 25 -33.15 -2.91 -11.91
N PRO A 26 -34.34 -3.13 -12.51
CA PRO A 26 -35.44 -3.84 -11.84
C PRO A 26 -35.04 -5.24 -11.38
N SER A 27 -34.35 -6.02 -12.22
CA SER A 27 -33.90 -7.37 -11.89
C SER A 27 -32.87 -7.36 -10.74
N VAL A 28 -31.98 -6.37 -10.70
CA VAL A 28 -31.03 -6.20 -9.59
C VAL A 28 -31.77 -5.85 -8.29
N LYS A 29 -32.75 -4.95 -8.34
CA LYS A 29 -33.58 -4.59 -7.17
C LYS A 29 -34.32 -5.80 -6.61
N GLU A 30 -34.93 -6.61 -7.47
CA GLU A 30 -35.61 -7.84 -7.07
C GLU A 30 -34.63 -8.84 -6.43
N LEU A 31 -33.47 -9.06 -7.05
CA LEU A 31 -32.43 -9.95 -6.53
C LEU A 31 -31.94 -9.52 -5.14
N LEU A 32 -31.77 -8.22 -4.89
CA LEU A 32 -31.37 -7.70 -3.58
C LEU A 32 -32.50 -7.83 -2.56
N LYS A 33 -33.75 -7.56 -2.97
CA LYS A 33 -34.92 -7.66 -2.10
C LYS A 33 -35.12 -9.08 -1.55
N THR A 34 -34.87 -10.12 -2.35
CA THR A 34 -34.90 -11.52 -1.87
C THR A 34 -33.93 -11.80 -0.72
N ARG A 35 -32.90 -10.96 -0.54
CA ARG A 35 -31.89 -11.04 0.54
C ARG A 35 -32.08 -9.97 1.62
N GLY A 36 -33.20 -9.23 1.58
CA GLY A 36 -33.49 -8.14 2.51
C GLY A 36 -32.60 -6.91 2.32
N LEU A 37 -32.07 -6.70 1.11
CA LEU A 37 -31.22 -5.56 0.76
C LEU A 37 -31.92 -4.66 -0.26
N GLU A 38 -31.59 -3.38 -0.22
CA GLU A 38 -32.11 -2.38 -1.16
C GLU A 38 -30.97 -1.52 -1.72
N LEU A 39 -31.17 -0.99 -2.93
CA LEU A 39 -30.22 -0.04 -3.50
C LEU A 39 -30.35 1.30 -2.78
N ASN A 40 -29.21 1.90 -2.47
CA ASN A 40 -29.18 3.27 -1.99
C ASN A 40 -29.32 4.21 -3.20
N GLU A 41 -30.52 4.76 -3.41
CA GLU A 41 -30.83 5.63 -4.56
C GLU A 41 -29.95 6.89 -4.59
N ASP A 42 -29.56 7.44 -3.44
CA ASP A 42 -28.69 8.64 -3.37
C ASP A 42 -27.26 8.35 -3.87
N LYS A 43 -26.80 7.10 -3.71
CA LYS A 43 -25.46 6.66 -4.15
C LYS A 43 -25.48 6.07 -5.55
N THR A 44 -26.61 5.50 -5.96
CA THR A 44 -26.74 4.79 -7.24
C THR A 44 -26.88 5.81 -8.36
N ASN A 45 -25.93 5.82 -9.29
CA ASN A 45 -25.91 6.77 -10.39
C ASN A 45 -25.58 6.04 -11.69
N ILE A 46 -26.32 6.35 -12.75
CA ILE A 46 -25.98 5.93 -14.11
C ILE A 46 -25.16 7.06 -14.73
N VAL A 47 -23.94 6.75 -15.18
CA VAL A 47 -23.10 7.74 -15.85
C VAL A 47 -22.44 7.17 -17.09
N HIS A 48 -22.22 8.03 -18.08
CA HIS A 48 -21.39 7.68 -19.21
C HIS A 48 -19.92 7.62 -18.79
N VAL A 49 -19.18 6.65 -19.33
CA VAL A 49 -17.80 6.37 -18.92
C VAL A 49 -16.83 7.55 -19.16
N GLU A 50 -17.17 8.44 -20.11
CA GLU A 50 -16.40 9.65 -20.39
C GLU A 50 -16.66 10.81 -19.42
N GLN A 51 -17.79 10.81 -18.72
CA GLN A 51 -18.04 11.73 -17.60
C GLN A 51 -17.21 11.29 -16.39
N GLY A 52 -17.11 9.97 -16.23
CA GLY A 52 -16.34 9.30 -15.18
C GLY A 52 -17.14 9.14 -13.89
N PHE A 53 -16.72 8.17 -13.08
CA PHE A 53 -17.36 7.86 -11.80
C PHE A 53 -16.34 7.54 -10.73
N ASN A 54 -16.82 7.51 -9.49
CA ASN A 54 -16.02 7.25 -8.31
C ASN A 54 -16.23 5.80 -7.82
N PHE A 55 -15.14 5.05 -7.63
CA PHE A 55 -15.19 3.70 -7.09
C PHE A 55 -13.95 3.42 -6.24
N LEU A 56 -14.13 2.92 -5.00
CA LEU A 56 -13.05 2.56 -4.06
C LEU A 56 -11.98 3.64 -3.89
N GLY A 57 -12.37 4.92 -3.82
CA GLY A 57 -11.41 6.01 -3.65
C GLY A 57 -10.70 6.44 -4.93
N PHE A 58 -11.00 5.83 -6.08
CA PHE A 58 -10.53 6.22 -7.41
C PHE A 58 -11.63 6.88 -8.24
N ASN A 59 -11.23 7.78 -9.13
CA ASN A 59 -12.04 8.32 -10.19
C ASN A 59 -11.64 7.61 -11.49
N VAL A 60 -12.59 6.90 -12.08
CA VAL A 60 -12.45 6.14 -13.32
C VAL A 60 -13.09 6.96 -14.43
N ARG A 61 -12.31 7.32 -15.45
CA ARG A 61 -12.82 8.11 -16.58
C ARG A 61 -12.14 7.70 -17.89
N HIS A 62 -12.93 7.55 -18.94
CA HIS A 62 -12.39 7.35 -20.28
C HIS A 62 -12.19 8.68 -21.00
N PHE A 63 -11.08 8.79 -21.70
CA PHE A 63 -10.70 9.92 -22.54
C PHE A 63 -10.27 9.36 -23.89
N GLN A 64 -11.03 9.61 -24.96
CA GLN A 64 -10.65 9.34 -26.36
C GLN A 64 -9.86 8.00 -26.52
N GLY A 65 -10.46 6.90 -26.05
CA GLY A 65 -9.88 5.55 -26.14
C GLY A 65 -8.98 5.10 -24.97
N SER A 66 -8.69 5.97 -23.99
CA SER A 66 -7.87 5.64 -22.81
C SER A 66 -8.64 5.76 -21.50
N CYS A 67 -8.65 4.68 -20.70
CA CYS A 67 -9.20 4.70 -19.34
C CYS A 67 -8.15 5.19 -18.33
N LEU A 68 -8.38 6.34 -17.71
CA LEU A 68 -7.55 6.85 -16.62
C LEU A 68 -8.24 6.60 -15.27
N VAL A 69 -7.50 5.96 -14.37
CA VAL A 69 -7.93 5.69 -12.99
C VAL A 69 -7.07 6.52 -12.05
N LYS A 70 -7.57 7.67 -11.60
CA LYS A 70 -6.83 8.62 -10.74
C LYS A 70 -7.36 8.58 -9.30
N PRO A 71 -6.59 8.95 -8.27
CA PRO A 71 -7.13 9.17 -6.93
C PRO A 71 -8.26 10.21 -6.93
N GLN A 72 -9.33 9.96 -6.16
CA GLN A 72 -10.45 10.91 -6.03
C GLN A 72 -9.98 12.24 -5.44
N LYS A 73 -10.46 13.35 -6.00
CA LYS A 73 -10.10 14.70 -5.55
C LYS A 73 -10.49 14.93 -4.09
N GLU A 74 -11.63 14.41 -3.68
CA GLU A 74 -12.19 14.51 -2.33
C GLU A 74 -11.28 13.81 -1.33
N LYS A 75 -10.79 12.60 -1.66
CA LYS A 75 -9.87 11.83 -0.81
C LYS A 75 -8.49 12.49 -0.72
N VAL A 76 -8.00 13.07 -1.80
CA VAL A 76 -6.75 13.87 -1.80
C VAL A 76 -6.89 15.09 -0.90
N LYS A 77 -7.99 15.85 -1.03
CA LYS A 77 -8.27 17.03 -0.20
C LYS A 77 -8.41 16.67 1.28
N LEU A 78 -9.12 15.57 1.58
CA LEU A 78 -9.29 15.06 2.93
C LEU A 78 -7.93 14.74 3.56
N PHE A 79 -7.08 13.97 2.87
CA PHE A 79 -5.75 13.60 3.34
C PHE A 79 -4.88 14.83 3.64
N LEU A 80 -4.88 15.82 2.75
CA LEU A 80 -4.13 17.08 2.96
C LEU A 80 -4.71 17.91 4.11
N ARG A 81 -6.04 17.91 4.29
CA ARG A 81 -6.71 18.61 5.38
C ARG A 81 -6.29 18.02 6.73
N GLU A 82 -6.35 16.71 6.88
CA GLU A 82 -5.92 16.01 8.10
C GLU A 82 -4.47 16.31 8.48
N ILE A 83 -3.57 16.33 7.49
CA ILE A 83 -2.16 16.70 7.72
C ILE A 83 -2.04 18.14 8.22
N ARG A 84 -2.73 19.09 7.57
CA ARG A 84 -2.68 20.51 7.93
C ARG A 84 -3.28 20.77 9.32
N GLU A 85 -4.39 20.13 9.64
CA GLU A 85 -5.05 20.22 10.95
C GLU A 85 -4.14 19.66 12.04
N TRP A 86 -3.53 18.50 11.80
CA TRP A 86 -2.59 17.93 12.76
C TRP A 86 -1.39 18.85 13.00
N LEU A 87 -0.78 19.40 11.95
CA LEU A 87 0.32 20.38 12.09
C LEU A 87 -0.12 21.65 12.83
N LYS A 88 -1.36 22.13 12.60
CA LYS A 88 -1.91 23.32 13.25
C LYS A 88 -2.13 23.09 14.75
N THR A 89 -2.58 21.92 15.15
CA THR A 89 -2.76 21.55 16.56
C THR A 89 -1.42 21.27 17.24
N ASN A 90 -0.45 20.71 16.51
CA ASN A 90 0.86 20.31 17.02
C ASN A 90 1.98 21.31 16.67
N LYS A 91 1.77 22.60 16.97
CA LYS A 91 2.74 23.68 16.65
C LYS A 91 4.10 23.50 17.32
N HIS A 92 4.10 22.92 18.52
CA HIS A 92 5.30 22.75 19.35
C HIS A 92 5.98 21.39 19.15
N ALA A 93 5.41 20.49 18.34
CA ALA A 93 6.00 19.18 18.09
C ALA A 93 7.44 19.28 17.60
N SER A 94 8.29 18.33 17.98
CA SER A 94 9.63 18.23 17.42
C SER A 94 9.56 17.87 15.92
N PRO A 95 10.55 18.25 15.10
CA PRO A 95 10.62 17.79 13.71
C PRO A 95 10.59 16.27 13.60
N GLU A 96 11.19 15.57 14.55
CA GLU A 96 11.13 14.11 14.65
C GLU A 96 9.69 13.62 14.79
N ALA A 97 8.93 14.15 15.76
CA ALA A 97 7.54 13.76 15.98
C ALA A 97 6.67 14.03 14.74
N VAL A 98 6.90 15.14 14.05
CA VAL A 98 6.22 15.42 12.76
C VAL A 98 6.52 14.34 11.73
N ILE A 99 7.80 13.96 11.56
CA ILE A 99 8.17 12.94 10.57
C ILE A 99 7.64 11.56 10.97
N GLN A 100 7.72 11.20 12.25
CA GLN A 100 7.19 9.93 12.76
C GLN A 100 5.67 9.82 12.58
N TYR A 101 4.94 10.92 12.73
CA TYR A 101 3.49 10.96 12.51
C TYR A 101 3.11 10.89 11.02
N LEU A 102 3.82 11.65 10.17
CA LEU A 102 3.48 11.79 8.75
C LEU A 102 3.97 10.62 7.89
N ASN A 103 5.15 10.07 8.17
CA ASN A 103 5.75 9.03 7.32
C ASN A 103 4.85 7.79 7.14
N PRO A 104 4.29 7.18 8.20
CA PRO A 104 3.41 6.02 8.06
C PRO A 104 2.15 6.35 7.25
N ARG A 105 1.57 7.54 7.43
CA ARG A 105 0.37 7.99 6.72
C ARG A 105 0.63 8.23 5.24
N ILE A 106 1.71 8.94 4.92
CA ILE A 106 2.15 9.18 3.54
C ILE A 106 2.43 7.85 2.84
N ARG A 107 3.15 6.93 3.49
CA ARG A 107 3.44 5.60 2.92
C ARG A 107 2.18 4.78 2.72
N GLY A 108 1.27 4.74 3.69
CA GLY A 108 0.01 4.02 3.58
C GLY A 108 -0.84 4.53 2.44
N TRP A 109 -1.03 5.86 2.38
CA TRP A 109 -1.79 6.53 1.34
C TRP A 109 -1.16 6.30 -0.05
N GLY A 110 0.16 6.46 -0.16
CA GLY A 110 0.89 6.20 -1.40
C GLY A 110 0.82 4.74 -1.85
N ASN A 111 0.94 3.78 -0.92
CA ASN A 111 0.84 2.36 -1.23
C ASN A 111 -0.55 1.95 -1.73
N TYR A 112 -1.61 2.59 -1.26
CA TYR A 112 -2.96 2.37 -1.77
C TYR A 112 -3.10 2.91 -3.19
N TYR A 113 -2.66 4.14 -3.43
CA TYR A 113 -2.89 4.84 -4.69
C TYR A 113 -1.85 4.55 -5.80
N LYS A 114 -0.71 3.91 -5.51
CA LYS A 114 0.35 3.65 -6.51
C LYS A 114 -0.06 2.74 -7.66
N HIS A 115 -1.22 2.09 -7.56
CA HIS A 115 -1.76 1.20 -8.59
C HIS A 115 -2.53 1.96 -9.69
N GLY A 116 -2.96 3.20 -9.39
CA GLY A 116 -3.61 4.12 -10.33
C GLY A 116 -2.63 5.00 -11.11
N VAL A 117 -3.18 5.87 -11.96
CA VAL A 117 -2.48 6.96 -12.64
C VAL A 117 -2.25 8.09 -11.64
N SER A 118 -1.27 7.90 -10.75
CA SER A 118 -1.14 8.72 -9.54
C SER A 118 0.08 9.64 -9.49
N SER A 119 1.03 9.54 -10.42
CA SER A 119 2.29 10.30 -10.36
C SER A 119 2.09 11.82 -10.25
N GLU A 120 1.19 12.38 -11.06
CA GLU A 120 0.85 13.80 -11.04
C GLU A 120 0.22 14.21 -9.69
N VAL A 121 -0.70 13.38 -9.19
CA VAL A 121 -1.36 13.59 -7.89
C VAL A 121 -0.36 13.48 -6.74
N PHE A 122 0.61 12.57 -6.82
CA PHE A 122 1.67 12.42 -5.84
C PHE A 122 2.55 13.66 -5.78
N SER A 123 2.96 14.20 -6.93
CA SER A 123 3.70 15.47 -7.00
C SER A 123 2.91 16.63 -6.40
N TYR A 124 1.60 16.70 -6.68
CA TYR A 124 0.72 17.71 -6.08
C TYR A 124 0.66 17.56 -4.55
N VAL A 125 0.43 16.35 -4.04
CA VAL A 125 0.36 16.08 -2.60
C VAL A 125 1.69 16.40 -1.91
N ASP A 126 2.82 15.99 -2.48
CA ASP A 126 4.16 16.31 -1.95
C ASP A 126 4.38 17.83 -1.87
N HIS A 127 3.99 18.57 -2.91
CA HIS A 127 4.06 20.03 -2.91
C HIS A 127 3.19 20.64 -1.80
N GLN A 128 1.95 20.16 -1.64
CA GLN A 128 1.03 20.67 -0.62
C GLN A 128 1.51 20.36 0.81
N ILE A 129 2.08 19.18 1.04
CA ILE A 129 2.70 18.80 2.31
C ILE A 129 3.91 19.69 2.59
N PHE A 130 4.77 19.91 1.59
CA PHE A 130 5.90 20.84 1.72
C PHE A 130 5.44 22.25 2.13
N GLN A 131 4.42 22.79 1.47
CA GLN A 131 3.86 24.11 1.80
C GLN A 131 3.33 24.15 3.24
N ALA A 132 2.65 23.10 3.70
CA ALA A 132 2.15 23.01 5.07
C ALA A 132 3.29 22.96 6.10
N ILE A 133 4.33 22.16 5.84
CA ILE A 133 5.52 22.06 6.71
C ILE A 133 6.32 23.36 6.70
N TRP A 134 6.43 24.03 5.56
CA TRP A 134 7.10 25.32 5.45
C TRP A 134 6.41 26.38 6.32
N LYS A 135 5.08 26.48 6.23
CA LYS A 135 4.28 27.38 7.09
C LYS A 135 4.44 27.05 8.57
N TRP A 136 4.39 25.77 8.92
CA TRP A 136 4.62 25.30 10.29
C TRP A 136 6.05 25.61 10.78
N SER A 137 7.06 25.51 9.90
CA SER A 137 8.45 25.82 10.24
C SER A 137 8.65 27.32 10.50
N LEU A 138 8.01 28.17 9.70
CA LEU A 138 8.05 29.62 9.85
C LEU A 138 7.32 30.08 11.13
N SER A 139 6.15 29.53 11.42
CA SER A 139 5.35 29.96 12.60
C SER A 139 6.05 29.70 13.93
N ARG A 140 7.00 28.77 13.97
CA ARG A 140 7.82 28.47 15.14
C ARG A 140 8.94 29.48 15.41
N HIS A 141 9.28 30.31 14.43
CA HIS A 141 10.41 31.24 14.51
C HIS A 141 10.03 32.62 13.96
N PRO A 142 9.10 33.34 14.60
CA PRO A 142 8.61 34.63 14.11
C PRO A 142 9.70 35.70 13.99
N SER A 143 10.79 35.59 14.78
CA SER A 143 11.92 36.52 14.77
C SER A 143 13.09 36.10 13.87
N LYS A 144 13.00 34.97 13.15
CA LYS A 144 14.09 34.47 12.31
C LYS A 144 13.77 34.63 10.82
N GLY A 145 14.79 34.97 10.03
CA GLY A 145 14.66 35.08 8.59
C GLY A 145 14.40 33.73 7.90
N LYS A 146 13.74 33.77 6.73
CA LYS A 146 13.38 32.57 5.94
C LYS A 146 14.59 31.68 5.62
N LYS A 147 15.76 32.27 5.32
CA LYS A 147 17.00 31.52 5.04
C LYS A 147 17.45 30.68 6.23
N TRP A 148 17.36 31.23 7.44
CA TRP A 148 17.70 30.52 8.67
C TRP A 148 16.74 29.35 8.92
N VAL A 149 15.43 29.57 8.72
CA VAL A 149 14.41 28.52 8.85
C VAL A 149 14.65 27.40 7.83
N ALA A 150 14.98 27.75 6.58
CA ALA A 150 15.33 26.76 5.56
C ALA A 150 16.55 25.92 5.99
N GLY A 151 17.63 26.55 6.43
CA GLY A 151 18.83 25.84 6.90
C GLY A 151 18.62 24.99 8.16
N LYS A 152 17.65 25.35 9.01
CA LYS A 152 17.35 24.59 10.24
C LYS A 152 16.56 23.32 9.98
N TYR A 153 15.62 23.33 9.03
CA TYR A 153 14.64 22.26 8.86
C TYR A 153 14.80 21.45 7.58
N PHE A 154 15.55 21.95 6.60
CA PHE A 154 15.65 21.36 5.28
C PHE A 154 17.09 21.12 4.87
N ILE A 155 17.36 19.92 4.38
CA ILE A 155 18.69 19.50 3.90
C ILE A 155 18.61 19.01 2.45
N THR A 156 19.78 18.86 1.85
CA THR A 156 19.94 18.01 0.67
C THR A 156 20.13 16.58 1.13
N ALA A 157 19.24 15.68 0.72
CA ALA A 157 19.35 14.24 0.99
C ALA A 157 19.08 13.45 -0.28
N ASN A 158 19.89 12.42 -0.56
CA ASN A 158 19.77 11.58 -1.75
C ASN A 158 19.67 12.39 -3.06
N GLY A 159 20.49 13.43 -3.21
CA GLY A 159 20.49 14.32 -4.37
C GLY A 159 19.31 15.33 -4.41
N ARG A 160 18.41 15.31 -3.43
CA ARG A 160 17.24 16.20 -3.39
C ARG A 160 17.35 17.28 -2.34
N LYS A 161 17.35 18.52 -2.81
CA LYS A 161 17.20 19.73 -1.99
C LYS A 161 15.82 19.76 -1.31
N TRP A 162 15.70 20.59 -0.28
CA TRP A 162 14.43 20.83 0.44
C TRP A 162 13.80 19.56 1.03
N SER A 163 14.64 18.70 1.62
CA SER A 163 14.18 17.50 2.33
C SER A 163 14.02 17.82 3.81
N PHE A 164 12.78 17.79 4.30
CA PHE A 164 12.49 18.02 5.73
C PHE A 164 13.07 16.88 6.56
N HIS A 165 13.86 17.22 7.58
CA HIS A 165 14.60 16.24 8.37
C HIS A 165 14.58 16.53 9.87
N ALA A 166 14.93 15.50 10.64
CA ALA A 166 15.26 15.57 12.05
C ALA A 166 16.50 14.71 12.31
N ILE A 167 17.37 15.17 13.19
CA ILE A 167 18.47 14.33 13.70
C ILE A 167 17.89 13.50 14.84
N VAL A 168 18.00 12.18 14.73
CA VAL A 168 17.55 11.22 15.74
C VAL A 168 18.71 10.32 16.12
N GLU A 169 18.75 9.86 17.37
CA GLU A 169 19.75 8.91 17.85
C GLU A 169 19.21 7.48 17.75
N ASP A 170 20.03 6.55 17.28
CA ASP A 170 19.68 5.13 17.34
C ASP A 170 19.95 4.53 18.73
N ARG A 171 19.60 3.24 18.90
CA ARG A 171 19.79 2.52 20.16
C ARG A 171 21.25 2.42 20.61
N ASN A 172 22.18 2.68 19.70
CA ASN A 172 23.63 2.63 19.93
C ASN A 172 24.23 4.04 20.06
N GLY A 173 23.40 5.08 20.17
CA GLY A 173 23.83 6.48 20.30
C GLY A 173 24.30 7.13 19.00
N LYS A 174 24.18 6.45 17.85
CA LYS A 174 24.60 6.99 16.55
C LYS A 174 23.52 7.93 16.01
N LYS A 175 23.92 9.17 15.72
CA LYS A 175 23.06 10.18 15.09
C LYS A 175 22.77 9.82 13.64
N LYS A 176 21.50 9.84 13.25
CA LYS A 176 21.02 9.62 11.88
C LYS A 176 20.00 10.67 11.49
N ASN A 177 19.92 10.96 10.19
CA ASN A 177 18.87 11.82 9.66
C ASN A 177 17.59 11.00 9.42
N LEU A 178 16.54 11.31 10.16
CA LEU A 178 15.19 10.91 9.84
C LEU A 178 14.63 11.90 8.83
N ILE A 179 14.18 11.43 7.67
CA ILE A 179 13.72 12.27 6.56
C ILE A 179 12.23 12.00 6.28
N LEU A 180 11.50 13.06 5.93
CA LEU A 180 10.13 12.94 5.46
C LEU A 180 10.06 12.19 4.13
N THR A 181 9.21 11.16 4.08
CA THR A 181 8.95 10.37 2.89
C THR A 181 8.19 11.22 1.86
N LYS A 182 8.59 11.13 0.59
CA LYS A 182 7.89 11.75 -0.54
C LYS A 182 7.14 10.67 -1.31
N LEU A 183 5.94 11.00 -1.78
CA LEU A 183 5.14 10.10 -2.61
C LEU A 183 5.77 9.89 -3.98
N GLY A 184 6.47 10.90 -4.51
CA GLY A 184 7.21 10.78 -5.76
C GLY A 184 8.33 9.73 -5.76
N ASP A 185 8.73 9.23 -4.59
CA ASP A 185 9.67 8.09 -4.48
C ASP A 185 9.02 6.73 -4.68
N LEU A 186 7.70 6.65 -4.54
CA LEU A 186 6.99 5.39 -4.66
C LEU A 186 6.81 5.06 -6.14
N PRO A 187 7.34 3.92 -6.62
CA PRO A 187 7.16 3.53 -8.00
C PRO A 187 5.69 3.16 -8.25
N ILE A 188 5.12 3.73 -9.31
CA ILE A 188 3.81 3.32 -9.80
C ILE A 188 3.89 1.86 -10.24
N THR A 189 3.05 1.02 -9.67
CA THR A 189 3.08 -0.43 -9.89
C THR A 189 1.71 -0.87 -10.37
N ARG A 190 1.58 -1.32 -11.61
CA ARG A 190 0.31 -1.77 -12.16
C ARG A 190 -0.01 -3.20 -11.74
N HIS A 191 -1.27 -3.48 -11.44
CA HIS A 191 -1.72 -4.85 -11.27
C HIS A 191 -1.69 -5.58 -12.62
N VAL A 192 -1.02 -6.73 -12.65
CA VAL A 192 -1.08 -7.64 -13.79
C VAL A 192 -2.44 -8.31 -13.78
N LYS A 193 -3.23 -8.24 -14.86
CA LYS A 193 -4.54 -8.92 -14.91
C LYS A 193 -4.37 -10.45 -14.82
N ILE A 194 -5.38 -11.12 -14.26
CA ILE A 194 -5.47 -12.59 -14.33
C ILE A 194 -5.80 -12.98 -15.78
N LYS A 195 -5.26 -14.09 -16.27
CA LYS A 195 -5.53 -14.56 -17.63
C LYS A 195 -6.94 -15.17 -17.69
N GLY A 196 -7.85 -14.54 -18.44
CA GLY A 196 -9.21 -15.04 -18.65
C GLY A 196 -9.91 -15.34 -17.32
N THR A 197 -10.44 -16.56 -17.21
CA THR A 197 -11.12 -17.10 -16.02
C THR A 197 -10.23 -18.02 -15.18
N ALA A 198 -8.90 -17.89 -15.31
CA ALA A 198 -7.96 -18.73 -14.55
C ALA A 198 -8.29 -18.71 -13.05
N SER A 199 -8.50 -19.90 -12.50
CA SER A 199 -8.69 -20.09 -11.06
C SER A 199 -7.37 -20.50 -10.40
N PRO A 200 -7.02 -19.98 -9.21
CA PRO A 200 -5.91 -20.46 -8.39
C PRO A 200 -5.96 -21.97 -8.10
N ASP A 201 -7.16 -22.55 -8.15
CA ASP A 201 -7.44 -23.95 -7.84
C ASP A 201 -7.41 -24.86 -9.09
N ASP A 202 -7.12 -24.31 -10.27
CA ASP A 202 -6.96 -25.11 -11.48
C ASP A 202 -5.57 -25.79 -11.50
N PRO A 203 -5.50 -27.13 -11.37
CA PRO A 203 -4.22 -27.84 -11.32
C PRO A 203 -3.42 -27.71 -12.62
N LYS A 204 -4.05 -27.40 -13.75
CA LYS A 204 -3.35 -27.16 -15.04
C LYS A 204 -2.61 -25.82 -15.05
N LEU A 205 -2.92 -24.93 -14.11
CA LEU A 205 -2.34 -23.58 -14.02
C LEU A 205 -1.38 -23.42 -12.82
N THR A 206 -0.95 -24.50 -12.19
CA THR A 206 -0.05 -24.46 -11.02
C THR A 206 1.19 -23.60 -11.28
N GLU A 207 1.89 -23.81 -12.40
CA GLU A 207 3.10 -23.04 -12.74
C GLU A 207 2.79 -21.54 -12.93
N TYR A 208 1.67 -21.22 -13.58
CA TYR A 208 1.22 -19.83 -13.76
C TYR A 208 1.00 -19.14 -12.41
N TRP A 209 0.34 -19.81 -11.48
CA TRP A 209 0.06 -19.27 -10.15
C TRP A 209 1.28 -19.21 -9.25
N GLU A 210 2.16 -20.21 -9.29
CA GLU A 210 3.46 -20.17 -8.58
C GLU A 210 4.30 -18.98 -9.04
N LYS A 211 4.47 -18.81 -10.36
CA LYS A 211 5.21 -17.66 -10.93
C LYS A 211 4.59 -16.33 -10.52
N ARG A 212 3.25 -16.24 -10.52
CA ARG A 212 2.53 -15.04 -10.11
C ARG A 212 2.70 -14.75 -8.61
N ARG A 213 2.62 -15.75 -7.73
CA ARG A 213 2.87 -15.64 -6.29
C ARG A 213 4.31 -15.25 -6.00
N THR A 214 5.28 -15.80 -6.72
CA THR A 214 6.70 -15.42 -6.60
C THR A 214 6.91 -13.97 -7.01
N ASN A 215 6.31 -13.52 -8.13
CA ASN A 215 6.40 -12.14 -8.56
C ASN A 215 5.76 -11.17 -7.55
N TYR A 216 4.63 -11.54 -6.97
CA TYR A 216 4.05 -10.80 -5.85
C TYR A 216 5.00 -10.75 -4.65
N GLY A 217 5.55 -11.89 -4.24
CA GLY A 217 6.50 -11.99 -3.13
C GLY A 217 7.74 -11.11 -3.32
N LYS A 218 8.23 -10.98 -4.55
CA LYS A 218 9.34 -10.07 -4.90
C LYS A 218 9.02 -8.60 -4.65
N THR A 219 7.74 -8.24 -4.61
CA THR A 219 7.27 -6.87 -4.27
C THR A 219 6.89 -6.71 -2.79
N TYR A 220 6.65 -7.82 -2.09
CA TYR A 220 6.24 -7.82 -0.69
C TYR A 220 7.38 -7.40 0.24
N PHE A 221 8.56 -7.98 0.04
CA PHE A 221 9.77 -7.58 0.76
C PHE A 221 10.54 -6.51 -0.03
N ALA A 222 11.15 -5.56 0.68
CA ALA A 222 12.03 -4.59 0.04
C ALA A 222 13.18 -5.32 -0.67
N ARG A 223 13.43 -4.99 -1.94
CA ARG A 223 14.45 -5.65 -2.76
C ARG A 223 15.82 -5.58 -2.07
N GLY A 224 16.49 -6.73 -1.96
CA GLY A 224 17.80 -6.83 -1.30
C GLY A 224 17.76 -6.77 0.24
N SER A 225 16.57 -6.61 0.85
CA SER A 225 16.44 -6.68 2.31
C SER A 225 16.75 -8.09 2.82
N LYS A 226 17.08 -8.19 4.11
CA LYS A 226 17.29 -9.48 4.78
C LYS A 226 16.10 -10.43 4.60
N LEU A 227 14.88 -9.93 4.79
CA LEU A 227 13.66 -10.75 4.64
C LEU A 227 13.47 -11.22 3.19
N PHE A 228 13.83 -10.40 2.20
CA PHE A 228 13.81 -10.81 0.79
C PHE A 228 14.80 -11.95 0.52
N LYS A 229 16.03 -11.85 1.04
CA LYS A 229 17.04 -12.90 0.89
C LYS A 229 16.60 -14.21 1.54
N VAL A 230 16.02 -14.17 2.74
CA VAL A 230 15.46 -15.35 3.41
C VAL A 230 14.42 -16.05 2.53
N ALA A 231 13.50 -15.29 1.93
CA ALA A 231 12.49 -15.86 1.02
C ALA A 231 13.12 -16.49 -0.24
N GLN A 232 14.20 -15.92 -0.77
CA GLN A 232 14.94 -16.50 -1.89
C GLN A 232 15.68 -17.79 -1.50
N ASN A 233 16.30 -17.83 -0.32
CA ASN A 233 17.06 -19.00 0.17
C ASN A 233 16.18 -20.24 0.31
N GLN A 234 14.89 -20.06 0.61
CA GLN A 234 13.90 -21.16 0.69
C GLN A 234 13.04 -21.30 -0.58
N SER A 235 13.50 -20.77 -1.72
CA SER A 235 12.82 -20.88 -3.03
C SER A 235 11.35 -20.45 -3.00
N TRP A 236 11.01 -19.47 -2.17
CA TRP A 236 9.64 -18.97 -1.97
C TRP A 236 8.64 -20.02 -1.47
N LYS A 237 9.12 -21.12 -0.87
CA LYS A 237 8.30 -22.17 -0.27
C LYS A 237 8.48 -22.22 1.24
N CYS A 238 7.43 -22.62 1.95
CA CYS A 238 7.48 -22.92 3.38
C CYS A 238 8.12 -24.30 3.54
N PRO A 239 9.21 -24.47 4.32
CA PRO A 239 9.85 -25.77 4.48
C PRO A 239 9.01 -26.79 5.26
N ILE A 240 8.00 -26.34 6.02
CA ILE A 240 7.16 -27.24 6.83
C ILE A 240 6.05 -27.88 6.00
N CYS A 241 5.31 -27.10 5.21
CA CYS A 241 4.20 -27.63 4.40
C CYS A 241 4.52 -27.80 2.92
N GLY A 242 5.68 -27.33 2.44
CA GLY A 242 6.07 -27.37 1.02
C GLY A 242 5.31 -26.39 0.12
N GLU A 243 4.25 -25.74 0.61
CA GLU A 243 3.48 -24.76 -0.16
C GLU A 243 4.25 -23.44 -0.38
N HIS A 244 3.83 -22.68 -1.38
CA HIS A 244 4.36 -21.34 -1.62
C HIS A 244 4.04 -20.40 -0.45
N LEU A 245 4.99 -19.53 -0.06
CA LEU A 245 4.89 -18.59 1.07
C LEU A 245 3.71 -17.59 1.00
N PHE A 246 3.03 -17.50 -0.13
CA PHE A 246 1.97 -16.53 -0.37
C PHE A 246 0.71 -17.29 -0.78
N ASN A 247 0.26 -18.19 0.09
CA ASN A 247 -0.97 -18.97 -0.03
C ASN A 247 -2.20 -18.24 0.55
N GLY A 248 -2.02 -17.07 1.16
CA GLY A 248 -3.08 -16.28 1.81
C GLY A 248 -2.93 -16.21 3.33
N GLU A 249 -2.11 -17.07 3.93
CA GLU A 249 -1.79 -17.01 5.35
C GLU A 249 -0.78 -15.90 5.69
N LYS A 250 -0.82 -15.44 6.94
CA LYS A 250 0.16 -14.49 7.47
C LYS A 250 1.53 -15.18 7.61
N LEU A 251 2.58 -14.51 7.13
CA LEU A 251 3.96 -14.97 7.24
C LEU A 251 4.64 -14.50 8.53
N HIS A 252 5.37 -15.41 9.17
CA HIS A 252 6.22 -15.17 10.34
C HIS A 252 7.66 -15.57 10.01
N THR A 253 8.63 -14.75 10.44
CA THR A 253 10.06 -15.10 10.32
C THR A 253 10.51 -15.79 11.61
N HIS A 254 11.13 -16.95 11.48
CA HIS A 254 11.59 -17.81 12.55
C HIS A 254 13.11 -18.00 12.47
N HIS A 255 13.75 -18.20 13.62
CA HIS A 255 15.16 -18.57 13.71
C HIS A 255 15.30 -20.09 13.68
N LYS A 256 16.12 -20.65 12.78
CA LYS A 256 16.38 -22.09 12.74
C LYS A 256 17.05 -22.55 14.03
N VAL A 257 18.11 -21.85 14.43
CA VAL A 257 18.75 -21.97 15.75
C VAL A 257 18.33 -20.78 16.61
N GLN A 258 17.79 -21.03 17.80
CA GLN A 258 17.34 -19.94 18.68
C GLN A 258 18.53 -19.08 19.13
N VAL A 259 18.28 -17.79 19.38
CA VAL A 259 19.33 -16.83 19.78
C VAL A 259 19.99 -17.25 21.11
N LYS A 260 19.21 -17.84 22.03
CA LYS A 260 19.73 -18.37 23.30
C LYS A 260 20.73 -19.52 23.11
N ASP A 261 20.63 -20.25 22.01
CA ASP A 261 21.46 -21.41 21.67
C ASP A 261 22.61 -21.02 20.71
N GLY A 262 22.93 -19.73 20.61
CA GLY A 262 24.00 -19.21 19.75
C GLY A 262 23.57 -18.85 18.32
N GLY A 263 22.27 -18.92 18.01
CA GLY A 263 21.74 -18.59 16.70
C GLY A 263 21.91 -17.11 16.31
N THR A 264 22.36 -16.86 15.08
CA THR A 264 22.55 -15.49 14.58
C THR A 264 21.26 -14.92 13.98
N ASN A 265 21.17 -13.59 13.85
CA ASN A 265 20.04 -12.91 13.17
C ASN A 265 20.31 -12.64 11.68
N ARG A 266 21.17 -13.47 11.07
CA ARG A 266 21.57 -13.40 9.66
C ARG A 266 20.59 -14.20 8.78
N GLU A 267 20.58 -13.91 7.48
CA GLU A 267 19.66 -14.50 6.51
C GLU A 267 19.77 -16.03 6.32
N ASP A 268 20.89 -16.63 6.72
CA ASP A 268 21.16 -18.07 6.70
C ASP A 268 20.44 -18.82 7.83
N ASN A 269 20.35 -18.20 9.01
CA ASN A 269 19.70 -18.75 10.20
C ASN A 269 18.21 -18.37 10.32
N LEU A 270 17.63 -17.71 9.31
CA LEU A 270 16.22 -17.30 9.31
C LEU A 270 15.43 -18.08 8.25
N VAL A 271 14.15 -18.29 8.52
CA VAL A 271 13.18 -18.96 7.65
C VAL A 271 11.83 -18.29 7.77
N HIS A 272 11.11 -18.09 6.65
CA HIS A 272 9.70 -17.66 6.72
C HIS A 272 8.77 -18.86 6.72
N LEU A 273 7.83 -18.84 7.66
CA LEU A 273 6.82 -19.87 7.86
C LEU A 273 5.42 -19.23 7.81
N HIS A 274 4.43 -19.98 7.36
CA HIS A 274 3.03 -19.61 7.57
C HIS A 274 2.73 -19.59 9.08
N LEU A 275 1.79 -18.76 9.53
CA LEU A 275 1.43 -18.65 10.94
C LEU A 275 1.12 -20.01 11.57
N THR A 276 0.40 -20.86 10.84
CA THR A 276 0.02 -22.21 11.30
C THR A 276 1.25 -23.13 11.41
N CYS A 277 2.13 -23.09 10.42
CA CYS A 277 3.40 -23.83 10.42
C CYS A 277 4.31 -23.36 11.58
N HIS A 278 4.39 -22.05 11.80
CA HIS A 278 5.17 -21.47 12.89
C HIS A 278 4.65 -21.92 14.26
N LYS A 279 3.33 -21.93 14.46
CA LYS A 279 2.73 -22.48 15.68
C LYS A 279 3.08 -23.95 15.86
N HIS A 280 3.02 -24.74 14.79
CA HIS A 280 3.35 -26.18 14.81
C HIS A 280 4.77 -26.44 15.32
N VAL A 281 5.74 -25.64 14.85
CA VAL A 281 7.15 -25.71 15.28
C VAL A 281 7.29 -25.45 16.79
N HIS A 282 6.61 -24.43 17.33
CA HIS A 282 6.66 -24.13 18.77
C HIS A 282 5.89 -25.12 19.64
N THR A 283 4.88 -25.81 19.10
CA THR A 283 4.13 -26.86 19.81
C THR A 283 4.79 -28.24 19.79
N GLY A 284 5.98 -28.39 19.18
CA GLY A 284 6.81 -29.59 19.30
C GLY A 284 6.38 -30.81 18.47
N LYS A 285 5.59 -30.64 17.39
CA LYS A 285 5.10 -31.76 16.57
C LYS A 285 5.94 -32.12 15.33
N CYS A 286 7.04 -31.43 15.06
CA CYS A 286 7.92 -31.79 13.95
C CYS A 286 9.36 -31.35 14.24
N SER A 287 10.16 -32.28 14.73
CA SER A 287 11.59 -32.09 15.00
C SER A 287 12.51 -32.71 13.94
N GLU A 288 12.01 -33.07 12.75
CA GLU A 288 12.77 -33.92 11.81
C GLU A 288 12.96 -33.38 10.38
N THR A 289 12.63 -32.12 10.05
CA THR A 289 12.74 -31.65 8.64
C THR A 289 13.45 -30.32 8.42
N LEU A 290 14.31 -29.86 9.34
CA LEU A 290 15.10 -28.63 9.12
C LEU A 290 16.53 -28.86 8.59
N GLU A 291 16.92 -30.10 8.29
CA GLU A 291 18.21 -30.44 7.67
C GLU A 291 18.01 -31.12 6.30
N ALA A 292 17.93 -30.31 5.25
CA ALA A 292 18.36 -30.62 3.87
C ALA A 292 18.43 -29.33 3.05
#